data_AF-A0A933CDY1-F1
#
_entry.id   AF-A0A933CDY1-F1
#
_cell.length_a   1.000
_cell.length_b   1.000
_cell.length_c   1.000
_cell.angle_alpha   90.00
_cell.angle_beta   90.00
_cell.angle_gamma   90.00
#
_symmetry.space_group_name_H-M   'P 1'
#
loop_
_entity.id
_entity.type
_entity.pdbx_description
1 polymer ?
#
loop_
_entity_poly.entity_id
_entity_poly.type
_entity_poly.pdbx_seq_one_letter_code
_entity_poly.pdbx_strand_id
1 'polypeptide(L)'
;MQMKFNVGLIAAAMLAAGPVFAIGSGGGGSVPSCSEDSWSCGEWSQCSSAGQRTRGCVMTFDCAQASTPKPAESEGCEPPAPAVQPESEPAPAPQPTPTPTSQPTQKPAPKPAPAPRPTSVCSADTWKCDGWTPTCDANGNHTRSCAIAADCPTAETPGPAIAKPCERLQCGDKAALADRISCRLNLTPAGQIREYALQYLPEECRVIPVGPGRTQCVARYKSFQPCWDERDPRVRQNCAAEILQIGPSVADEARRCQGRQGKDRAACAQAVKDKVYTMIKFRFYDLEERAEELLERGANQEAVTAFITAVETKKQEFNNATATDDRRRLILEVRLAWKDFLKAVGPDLR
;
A
#
# COMPACT_ATOMS: atom_id res chain seq x y z
N MET A 1 -35.38 46.09 4.81
CA MET A 1 -35.41 44.96 3.84
C MET A 1 -35.24 43.65 4.60
N GLN A 2 -36.34 42.95 4.89
CA GLN A 2 -36.32 41.63 5.53
C GLN A 2 -36.05 40.58 4.44
N MET A 3 -34.84 40.03 4.41
CA MET A 3 -34.54 38.83 3.62
C MET A 3 -35.14 37.62 4.34
N LYS A 4 -36.27 37.12 3.82
CA LYS A 4 -36.86 35.84 4.20
C LYS A 4 -35.93 34.72 3.72
N PHE A 5 -35.11 34.18 4.63
CA PHE A 5 -34.39 32.92 4.40
C PHE A 5 -35.40 31.77 4.41
N ASN A 6 -35.84 31.34 3.23
CA ASN A 6 -36.56 30.08 3.06
C ASN A 6 -35.58 28.92 3.31
N VAL A 7 -35.50 28.46 4.56
CA VAL A 7 -34.89 27.17 4.90
C VAL A 7 -35.89 26.10 4.50
N GLY A 8 -35.89 25.74 3.22
CA GLY A 8 -36.57 24.55 2.72
C GLY A 8 -35.96 23.32 3.38
N LEU A 9 -36.67 22.77 4.36
CA LEU A 9 -36.44 21.44 4.91
C LEU A 9 -36.67 20.41 3.77
N ILE A 10 -35.64 20.10 3.01
CA ILE A 10 -35.68 18.93 2.14
C ILE A 10 -35.31 17.74 3.03
N ALA A 11 -36.34 17.05 3.51
CA ALA A 11 -36.21 15.73 4.09
C ALA A 11 -35.51 14.84 3.06
N ALA A 12 -34.27 14.44 3.36
CA ALA A 12 -33.53 13.43 2.61
C ALA A 12 -34.17 12.05 2.87
N ALA A 13 -35.34 11.83 2.28
CA ALA A 13 -35.98 10.53 2.19
C ALA A 13 -35.36 9.75 1.02
N MET A 14 -34.13 9.22 1.21
CA MET A 14 -33.60 8.11 0.41
C MET A 14 -32.57 7.32 1.24
N LEU A 15 -33.05 6.70 2.32
CA LEU A 15 -32.48 5.45 2.81
C LEU A 15 -33.58 4.40 2.65
N ALA A 16 -33.27 3.37 1.88
CA ALA A 16 -34.18 2.28 1.59
C ALA A 16 -34.62 1.61 2.90
N ALA A 17 -35.94 1.45 3.05
CA ALA A 17 -36.53 0.59 4.07
C ALA A 17 -36.13 -0.87 3.79
N GLY A 18 -35.15 -1.37 4.53
CA GLY A 18 -35.07 -2.79 4.87
C GLY A 18 -35.87 -3.05 6.14
N PRO A 19 -36.37 -4.27 6.38
CA PRO A 19 -37.15 -4.59 7.57
C PRO A 19 -36.34 -4.30 8.83
N VAL A 20 -36.94 -3.49 9.72
CA VAL A 20 -36.41 -3.14 11.04
C VAL A 20 -36.55 -4.38 11.93
N PHE A 21 -35.48 -5.15 12.08
CA PHE A 21 -35.36 -6.05 13.23
C PHE A 21 -34.86 -5.22 14.41
N ALA A 22 -35.72 -5.06 15.40
CA ALA A 22 -35.35 -4.49 16.69
C ALA A 22 -34.37 -5.45 17.39
N ILE A 23 -33.08 -5.12 17.36
CA ILE A 23 -32.04 -5.81 18.14
C ILE A 23 -31.72 -4.92 19.34
N GLY A 24 -31.84 -5.50 20.53
CA GLY A 24 -31.70 -4.84 21.82
C GLY A 24 -30.35 -4.16 22.00
N SER A 25 -30.42 -2.90 22.44
CA SER A 25 -29.31 -2.07 22.88
C SER A 25 -28.89 -2.48 24.30
N GLY A 26 -27.67 -3.00 24.45
CA GLY A 26 -27.10 -3.35 25.75
C GLY A 26 -25.68 -3.91 25.62
N GLY A 27 -24.72 -3.09 25.19
CA GLY A 27 -23.31 -3.46 25.14
C GLY A 27 -22.45 -2.26 25.51
N GLY A 28 -22.05 -2.16 26.78
CA GLY A 28 -20.97 -1.28 27.18
C GLY A 28 -19.71 -1.75 26.48
N GLY A 29 -19.30 -1.03 25.42
CA GLY A 29 -18.10 -1.30 24.67
C GLY A 29 -16.87 -1.11 25.56
N SER A 30 -16.48 -2.17 26.26
CA SER A 30 -15.10 -2.37 26.68
C SER A 30 -14.25 -2.21 25.44
N VAL A 31 -13.41 -1.17 25.41
CA VAL A 31 -12.34 -1.03 24.42
C VAL A 31 -11.62 -2.38 24.41
N PRO A 32 -11.57 -3.10 23.28
CA PRO A 32 -10.90 -4.40 23.24
C PRO A 32 -9.47 -4.20 23.75
N SER A 33 -9.16 -4.86 24.87
CA SER A 33 -7.86 -4.75 25.50
C SER A 33 -6.81 -5.31 24.54
N CYS A 34 -5.99 -4.42 23.98
CA CYS A 34 -4.82 -4.74 23.19
C CYS A 34 -3.81 -5.49 24.09
N SER A 35 -3.74 -6.81 23.99
CA SER A 35 -2.88 -7.62 24.87
C SER A 35 -1.54 -7.99 24.25
N GLU A 36 -1.38 -7.86 22.93
CA GLU A 36 -0.17 -8.28 22.20
C GLU A 36 0.01 -7.52 20.88
N ASP A 37 1.27 -7.18 20.55
CA ASP A 37 1.60 -6.61 19.24
C ASP A 37 1.33 -7.63 18.14
N SER A 38 0.78 -7.17 17.02
CA SER A 38 0.54 -8.02 15.86
C SER A 38 1.63 -7.83 14.82
N TRP A 39 2.09 -8.95 14.25
CA TRP A 39 3.13 -9.00 13.24
C TRP A 39 2.60 -9.70 11.99
N SER A 40 2.87 -9.13 10.82
CA SER A 40 2.67 -9.78 9.53
C SER A 40 4.03 -10.22 8.98
N CYS A 41 4.19 -11.53 8.80
CA CYS A 41 5.40 -12.12 8.22
C CYS A 41 5.11 -12.62 6.81
N GLY A 42 6.06 -12.41 5.91
CA GLY A 42 6.03 -13.01 4.59
C GLY A 42 6.31 -14.51 4.62
N GLU A 43 6.20 -15.14 3.44
CA GLU A 43 6.59 -16.53 3.22
C GLU A 43 8.09 -16.75 3.48
N TRP A 44 8.44 -17.97 3.88
CA TRP A 44 9.84 -18.38 3.99
C TRP A 44 10.50 -18.47 2.62
N SER A 45 11.75 -18.02 2.52
CA SER A 45 12.60 -18.24 1.34
C SER A 45 12.94 -19.72 1.15
N GLN A 46 13.48 -20.05 -0.02
CA GLN A 46 14.02 -21.39 -0.28
C GLN A 46 15.15 -21.71 0.70
N CYS A 47 15.28 -22.99 1.04
CA CYS A 47 16.35 -23.44 1.92
C CYS A 47 17.72 -23.24 1.27
N SER A 48 18.60 -22.49 1.93
CA SER A 48 19.99 -22.34 1.50
C SER A 48 20.74 -23.68 1.62
N SER A 49 21.88 -23.79 0.94
CA SER A 49 22.79 -24.93 1.08
C SER A 49 23.33 -25.11 2.51
N ALA A 50 23.30 -24.05 3.32
CA ALA A 50 23.66 -24.07 4.74
C ALA A 50 22.53 -24.57 5.65
N GLY A 51 21.39 -25.00 5.09
CA GLY A 51 20.25 -25.50 5.86
C GLY A 51 19.51 -24.40 6.63
N GLN A 52 19.51 -23.17 6.11
CA GLN A 52 18.78 -22.04 6.69
C GLN A 52 17.85 -21.40 5.66
N ARG A 53 16.68 -20.96 6.12
CA ARG A 53 15.75 -20.12 5.36
C ARG A 53 15.37 -18.89 6.17
N THR A 54 15.07 -17.81 5.46
CA THR A 54 14.73 -16.50 6.06
C THR A 54 13.37 -15.99 5.60
N ARG A 55 12.73 -15.15 6.41
CA ARG A 55 11.52 -14.39 6.05
C ARG A 55 11.59 -12.98 6.64
N GLY A 56 10.81 -12.04 6.11
CA GLY A 56 10.65 -10.71 6.69
C GLY A 56 9.36 -10.60 7.50
N CYS A 57 9.43 -9.98 8.68
CA CYS A 57 8.28 -9.67 9.53
C CYS A 57 8.18 -8.17 9.78
N VAL A 58 6.98 -7.61 9.60
CA VAL A 58 6.66 -6.20 9.85
C VAL A 58 5.59 -6.12 10.93
N MET A 59 5.77 -5.25 11.92
CA MET A 59 4.76 -4.98 12.94
C MET A 59 3.59 -4.25 12.28
N THR A 60 2.39 -4.83 12.35
CA THR A 60 1.17 -4.23 11.79
C THR A 60 0.39 -3.45 12.83
N PHE A 61 0.53 -3.82 14.11
CA PHE A 61 -0.15 -3.14 15.21
C PHE A 61 0.69 -3.20 16.48
N ASP A 62 0.90 -2.01 17.08
CA ASP A 62 1.70 -1.81 18.30
C ASP A 62 0.74 -1.57 19.47
N CYS A 63 0.71 -2.51 20.41
CA CYS A 63 -0.02 -2.36 21.66
C CYS A 63 0.87 -1.61 22.66
N ALA A 64 0.58 -0.34 22.91
CA ALA A 64 1.40 0.52 23.79
C ALA A 64 1.65 0.00 25.23
N GLN A 65 0.92 -1.02 25.68
CA GLN A 65 1.06 -1.64 27.00
C GLN A 65 1.55 -3.10 26.94
N ALA A 66 1.70 -3.67 25.74
CA ALA A 66 2.26 -4.99 25.53
C ALA A 66 3.68 -4.85 24.97
N SER A 67 4.44 -5.94 25.06
CA SER A 67 5.75 -6.06 24.45
C SER A 67 5.86 -7.47 23.91
N THR A 68 5.32 -7.68 22.73
CA THR A 68 5.34 -8.99 22.07
C THR A 68 6.63 -9.11 21.27
N PRO A 69 7.48 -10.12 21.56
CA PRO A 69 8.72 -10.29 20.83
C PRO A 69 8.47 -10.53 19.35
N LYS A 70 9.30 -9.91 18.50
CA LYS A 70 9.25 -10.08 17.04
C LYS A 70 9.40 -11.57 16.67
N PRO A 71 8.57 -12.11 15.76
CA PRO A 71 8.70 -13.48 15.29
C PRO A 71 10.08 -13.75 14.67
N ALA A 72 10.53 -15.01 14.73
CA ALA A 72 11.80 -15.41 14.13
C ALA A 72 11.80 -15.19 12.61
N GLU A 73 12.89 -14.60 12.12
CA GLU A 73 13.15 -14.30 10.71
C GLU A 73 14.16 -15.26 10.07
N SER A 74 14.69 -16.22 10.84
CA SER A 74 15.56 -17.30 10.38
C SER A 74 15.18 -18.60 11.06
N GLU A 75 15.14 -19.69 10.29
CA GLU A 75 14.98 -21.03 10.85
C GLU A 75 15.76 -22.06 10.04
N GLY A 76 16.07 -23.18 10.71
CA GLY A 76 16.68 -24.34 10.06
C GLY A 76 15.72 -24.99 9.07
N CYS A 77 16.27 -25.51 7.98
CA CYS A 77 15.54 -26.26 6.97
C CYS A 77 16.45 -27.32 6.36
N GLU A 78 15.86 -28.33 5.74
CA GLU A 78 16.59 -29.33 4.98
C GLU A 78 16.75 -28.85 3.53
N PRO A 79 17.99 -28.68 3.03
CA PRO A 79 18.20 -28.33 1.64
C PRO A 79 17.55 -29.39 0.74
N PRO A 80 16.90 -29.00 -0.37
CA PRO A 80 16.35 -29.98 -1.30
C PRO A 80 17.45 -30.94 -1.72
N ALA A 81 17.17 -32.25 -1.62
CA ALA A 81 18.09 -33.29 -2.06
C ALA A 81 18.55 -32.96 -3.50
N PRO A 82 19.85 -33.12 -3.82
CA PRO A 82 20.35 -32.80 -5.15
C PRO A 82 19.48 -33.53 -6.17
N ALA A 83 18.75 -32.75 -6.97
CA ALA A 83 17.92 -33.32 -8.01
C ALA A 83 18.83 -34.19 -8.88
N VAL A 84 18.49 -35.48 -8.98
CA VAL A 84 19.17 -36.42 -9.87
C VAL A 84 19.04 -35.81 -11.26
N GLN A 85 20.14 -35.25 -11.77
CA GLN A 85 20.13 -34.63 -13.09
C GLN A 85 19.74 -35.71 -14.10
N PRO A 86 18.71 -35.51 -14.93
CA PRO A 86 18.52 -36.35 -16.10
C PRO A 86 19.80 -36.26 -16.94
N GLU A 87 20.37 -37.43 -17.20
CA GLU A 87 21.56 -37.64 -18.01
C GLU A 87 21.43 -36.85 -19.31
N SER A 88 22.41 -35.97 -19.55
CA SER A 88 22.36 -34.99 -20.62
C SER A 88 22.44 -35.67 -21.99
N GLU A 89 21.51 -35.30 -22.87
CA GLU A 89 21.60 -35.58 -24.30
C GLU A 89 22.92 -35.01 -24.87
N PRO A 90 23.63 -35.74 -25.75
CA PRO A 90 24.99 -35.40 -26.16
C PRO A 90 25.08 -34.03 -26.84
N ALA A 91 26.06 -33.24 -26.39
CA ALA A 91 26.36 -31.91 -26.89
C ALA A 91 26.66 -31.90 -28.41
N PRO A 92 26.12 -30.94 -29.18
CA PRO A 92 26.54 -30.72 -30.57
C PRO A 92 27.99 -30.23 -30.64
N ALA A 93 28.68 -30.69 -31.69
CA ALA A 93 30.11 -30.50 -31.92
C ALA A 93 30.54 -29.02 -31.94
N PRO A 94 31.74 -28.69 -31.42
CA PRO A 94 32.23 -27.31 -31.35
C PRO A 94 32.55 -26.73 -32.74
N GLN A 95 32.06 -25.51 -33.00
CA GLN A 95 32.53 -24.68 -34.11
C GLN A 95 33.93 -24.12 -33.84
N PRO A 96 34.80 -23.98 -34.86
CA PRO A 96 36.17 -23.50 -34.70
C PRO A 96 36.22 -21.99 -34.42
N THR A 97 36.88 -21.62 -33.32
CA THR A 97 37.22 -20.24 -32.98
C THR A 97 38.48 -19.79 -33.75
N PRO A 98 38.50 -18.62 -34.41
CA PRO A 98 39.69 -18.11 -35.08
C PRO A 98 40.77 -17.69 -34.07
N THR A 99 42.00 -18.09 -34.36
CA THR A 99 43.23 -17.77 -33.64
C THR A 99 43.65 -16.31 -33.90
N PRO A 100 43.84 -15.46 -32.87
CA PRO A 100 44.53 -14.19 -33.04
C PRO A 100 46.04 -14.35 -32.92
N THR A 101 46.71 -13.80 -33.93
CA THR A 101 48.14 -13.68 -34.18
C THR A 101 48.91 -13.00 -33.04
N SER A 102 50.08 -13.57 -32.71
CA SER A 102 51.05 -13.08 -31.74
C SER A 102 51.88 -11.89 -32.24
N GLN A 103 52.08 -10.88 -31.38
CA GLN A 103 52.94 -9.72 -31.58
C GLN A 103 54.29 -9.88 -30.83
N PRO A 104 55.42 -9.32 -31.30
CA PRO A 104 56.75 -9.68 -30.81
C PRO A 104 57.11 -9.08 -29.46
N THR A 105 57.72 -9.92 -28.62
CA THR A 105 58.28 -9.61 -27.30
C THR A 105 59.53 -8.74 -27.39
N GLN A 106 59.50 -7.57 -26.73
CA GLN A 106 60.73 -6.87 -26.34
C GLN A 106 61.27 -7.46 -25.04
N LYS A 107 62.59 -7.69 -25.00
CA LYS A 107 63.38 -8.26 -23.90
C LYS A 107 63.64 -7.18 -22.83
N PRO A 108 63.08 -7.28 -21.61
CA PRO A 108 63.42 -6.36 -20.52
C PRO A 108 64.68 -6.82 -19.77
N ALA A 109 65.40 -5.84 -19.26
CA ALA A 109 66.61 -5.97 -18.44
C ALA A 109 66.39 -6.81 -17.16
N PRO A 110 67.45 -7.45 -16.61
CA PRO A 110 67.35 -8.27 -15.40
C PRO A 110 66.93 -7.44 -14.18
N LYS A 111 65.75 -7.78 -13.64
CA LYS A 111 65.16 -7.19 -12.44
C LYS A 111 65.86 -7.75 -11.18
N PRO A 112 66.13 -6.91 -10.15
CA PRO A 112 66.70 -7.34 -8.87
C PRO A 112 65.86 -8.44 -8.21
N ALA A 113 66.55 -9.35 -7.51
CA ALA A 113 65.94 -10.45 -6.77
C ALA A 113 64.84 -9.94 -5.79
N PRO A 114 63.61 -10.46 -5.87
CA PRO A 114 62.51 -10.01 -5.01
C PRO A 114 62.76 -10.41 -3.55
N ALA A 115 62.57 -9.44 -2.65
CA ALA A 115 62.48 -9.68 -1.21
C ALA A 115 61.39 -10.73 -0.91
N PRO A 116 61.52 -11.53 0.18
CA PRO A 116 60.53 -12.53 0.57
C PRO A 116 59.15 -11.89 0.67
N ARG A 117 58.24 -12.34 -0.20
CA ARG A 117 56.89 -11.83 -0.29
C ARG A 117 56.18 -12.21 1.01
N PRO A 118 55.66 -11.25 1.80
CA PRO A 118 54.87 -11.60 2.97
C PRO A 118 53.73 -12.49 2.51
N THR A 119 53.61 -13.67 3.11
CA THR A 119 52.47 -14.57 2.94
C THR A 119 51.23 -13.82 3.40
N SER A 120 50.53 -13.17 2.46
CA SER A 120 49.26 -12.51 2.72
C SER A 120 48.25 -13.60 3.06
N VAL A 121 47.97 -13.77 4.34
CA VAL A 121 46.88 -14.62 4.81
C VAL A 121 45.59 -13.95 4.34
N CYS A 122 44.86 -14.65 3.46
CA CYS A 122 43.55 -14.22 2.99
C CYS A 122 42.56 -14.33 4.16
N SER A 123 42.01 -13.21 4.63
CA SER A 123 41.15 -13.19 5.82
C SER A 123 39.66 -13.06 5.53
N ALA A 124 39.28 -12.65 4.31
CA ALA A 124 37.89 -12.45 3.90
C ALA A 124 37.76 -12.37 2.37
N ASP A 125 36.64 -12.88 1.87
CA ASP A 125 36.29 -12.79 0.45
C ASP A 125 36.14 -11.33 0.04
N THR A 126 36.57 -11.03 -1.18
CA THR A 126 36.34 -9.73 -1.79
C THR A 126 35.29 -9.84 -2.86
N TRP A 127 34.42 -8.85 -2.94
CA TRP A 127 33.28 -8.84 -3.85
C TRP A 127 33.37 -7.66 -4.80
N LYS A 128 33.02 -7.89 -6.06
CA LYS A 128 32.82 -6.85 -7.06
C LYS A 128 31.34 -6.77 -7.37
N CYS A 129 30.74 -5.63 -7.06
CA CYS A 129 29.33 -5.37 -7.33
C CYS A 129 29.18 -4.35 -8.45
N ASP A 130 28.11 -4.51 -9.24
CA ASP A 130 27.65 -3.50 -10.17
C ASP A 130 26.99 -2.32 -9.42
N GLY A 131 26.66 -1.27 -10.18
CA GLY A 131 25.84 -0.18 -9.67
C GLY A 131 24.42 -0.65 -9.31
N TRP A 132 23.76 0.09 -8.42
CA TRP A 132 22.34 -0.09 -8.14
C TRP A 132 21.49 0.21 -9.38
N THR A 133 20.40 -0.53 -9.57
CA THR A 133 19.42 -0.22 -10.62
C THR A 133 18.93 1.21 -10.48
N PRO A 134 18.74 1.96 -11.58
CA PRO A 134 18.29 3.35 -11.51
C PRO A 134 16.81 3.45 -11.08
N THR A 135 16.03 2.38 -11.26
CA THR A 135 14.61 2.30 -10.92
C THR A 135 14.35 1.22 -9.89
N CYS A 136 13.28 1.43 -9.14
CA CYS A 136 12.77 0.49 -8.15
C CYS A 136 12.00 -0.65 -8.83
N ASP A 137 12.13 -1.86 -8.28
CA ASP A 137 11.23 -2.96 -8.59
C ASP A 137 9.84 -2.79 -7.92
N ALA A 138 8.91 -3.72 -8.16
CA ALA A 138 7.57 -3.67 -7.58
C ALA A 138 7.53 -3.82 -6.04
N ASN A 139 8.63 -4.26 -5.42
CA ASN A 139 8.80 -4.32 -3.96
C ASN A 139 9.36 -3.01 -3.39
N GLY A 140 9.74 -2.08 -4.26
CA GLY A 140 10.35 -0.81 -3.88
C GLY A 140 11.82 -0.91 -3.51
N ASN A 141 12.54 -1.83 -4.14
CA ASN A 141 13.97 -1.99 -3.96
C ASN A 141 14.76 -1.58 -5.21
N HIS A 142 15.91 -0.95 -4.97
CA HIS A 142 17.01 -0.99 -5.92
C HIS A 142 17.70 -2.34 -5.78
N THR A 143 18.08 -2.95 -6.90
CA THR A 143 18.84 -4.20 -6.92
C THR A 143 20.22 -4.00 -7.53
N ARG A 144 21.16 -4.88 -7.23
CA ARG A 144 22.46 -4.95 -7.90
C ARG A 144 22.96 -6.39 -7.90
N SER A 145 23.88 -6.68 -8.82
CA SER A 145 24.58 -7.96 -8.85
C SER A 145 25.94 -7.82 -8.19
N CYS A 146 26.36 -8.87 -7.46
CA CYS A 146 27.67 -8.97 -6.85
C CYS A 146 28.28 -10.33 -7.21
N ALA A 147 29.56 -10.34 -7.60
CA ALA A 147 30.33 -11.55 -7.84
C ALA A 147 31.56 -11.57 -6.93
N ILE A 148 31.98 -12.76 -6.51
CA ILE A 148 33.23 -12.94 -5.76
C ILE A 148 34.39 -12.54 -6.69
N ALA A 149 35.17 -11.55 -6.27
CA ALA A 149 36.36 -11.07 -6.96
C ALA A 149 37.61 -11.83 -6.53
N ALA A 150 37.70 -12.21 -5.25
CA ALA A 150 38.70 -13.12 -4.72
C ALA A 150 38.08 -13.92 -3.56
N ASP A 151 38.22 -15.24 -3.66
CA ASP A 151 37.74 -16.23 -2.68
C ASP A 151 38.85 -16.57 -1.69
N CYS A 152 38.54 -16.52 -0.40
CA CYS A 152 39.40 -16.98 0.69
C CYS A 152 38.82 -18.30 1.21
N PRO A 153 39.35 -19.47 0.80
CA PRO A 153 38.71 -20.77 1.04
C PRO A 153 38.46 -21.13 2.51
N THR A 154 39.14 -20.45 3.44
CA THR A 154 39.05 -20.69 4.89
C THR A 154 38.25 -19.61 5.63
N ALA A 155 37.75 -18.59 4.93
CA ALA A 155 36.97 -17.51 5.53
C ALA A 155 35.51 -17.63 5.11
N GLU A 156 34.59 -17.56 6.08
CA GLU A 156 33.17 -17.39 5.81
C GLU A 156 32.84 -15.90 5.83
N THR A 157 32.71 -15.29 4.65
CA THR A 157 32.42 -13.85 4.54
C THR A 157 31.00 -13.65 4.01
N PRO A 158 30.09 -13.01 4.79
CA PRO A 158 28.78 -12.66 4.29
C PRO A 158 28.87 -11.80 3.03
N GLY A 159 28.08 -12.15 2.00
CA GLY A 159 28.03 -11.38 0.77
C GLY A 159 27.45 -9.97 0.99
N PRO A 160 27.81 -8.98 0.15
CA PRO A 160 27.22 -7.64 0.20
C PRO A 160 25.72 -7.70 -0.07
N ALA A 161 24.96 -6.73 0.47
CA ALA A 161 23.54 -6.60 0.16
C ALA A 161 23.31 -6.41 -1.35
N ILE A 162 22.39 -7.20 -1.92
CA ILE A 162 21.99 -7.17 -3.33
C ILE A 162 20.68 -6.40 -3.58
N ALA A 163 20.02 -5.97 -2.51
CA ALA A 163 18.81 -5.15 -2.53
C ALA A 163 18.92 -4.03 -1.48
N LYS A 164 18.36 -2.85 -1.78
CA LYS A 164 18.13 -1.79 -0.78
C LYS A 164 16.79 -1.09 -1.05
N PRO A 165 16.10 -0.58 -0.01
CA PRO A 165 14.88 0.20 -0.22
C PRO A 165 15.16 1.46 -1.05
N CYS A 166 14.23 1.80 -1.93
CA CYS A 166 14.29 3.05 -2.67
C CYS A 166 14.06 4.26 -1.77
N GLU A 167 14.72 5.39 -2.05
CA GLU A 167 14.61 6.60 -1.22
C GLU A 167 13.42 7.51 -1.61
N ARG A 168 12.80 7.30 -2.78
CA ARG A 168 11.73 8.16 -3.33
C ARG A 168 10.44 7.40 -3.62
N LEU A 169 9.33 8.12 -3.70
CA LEU A 169 8.04 7.53 -4.05
C LEU A 169 8.09 6.96 -5.47
N GLN A 170 7.65 5.72 -5.64
CA GLN A 170 7.53 5.05 -6.94
C GLN A 170 6.28 5.51 -7.68
N CYS A 171 5.19 5.63 -6.95
CA CYS A 171 3.88 5.90 -7.51
C CYS A 171 3.42 7.32 -7.18
N GLY A 172 3.66 7.80 -5.95
CA GLY A 172 3.16 9.11 -5.50
C GLY A 172 3.62 10.31 -6.32
N ASP A 173 4.76 10.22 -7.01
CA ASP A 173 5.36 11.30 -7.79
C ASP A 173 4.90 11.35 -9.26
N LYS A 174 4.07 10.40 -9.72
CA LYS A 174 3.57 10.42 -11.11
C LYS A 174 2.57 11.57 -11.31
N ALA A 175 2.64 12.23 -12.46
CA ALA A 175 1.87 13.45 -12.72
C ALA A 175 0.38 13.19 -12.88
N ALA A 176 -0.01 12.20 -13.71
CA ALA A 176 -1.41 11.88 -13.95
C ALA A 176 -1.98 11.02 -12.81
N LEU A 177 -3.23 11.28 -12.43
CA LEU A 177 -3.96 10.52 -11.40
C LEU A 177 -4.05 9.03 -11.77
N ALA A 178 -4.39 8.72 -13.02
CA ALA A 178 -4.48 7.35 -13.52
C ALA A 178 -3.13 6.61 -13.42
N ASP A 179 -2.01 7.27 -13.75
CA ASP A 179 -0.68 6.68 -13.66
C ASP A 179 -0.29 6.37 -12.22
N ARG A 180 -0.66 7.23 -11.26
CA ARG A 180 -0.44 6.98 -9.82
C ARG A 180 -1.22 5.76 -9.34
N ILE A 181 -2.50 5.69 -9.69
CA ILE A 181 -3.39 4.58 -9.32
C ILE A 181 -2.89 3.28 -9.96
N SER A 182 -2.66 3.26 -11.27
CA SER A 182 -2.16 2.08 -11.99
C SER A 182 -0.83 1.59 -11.41
N CYS A 183 0.07 2.50 -11.07
CA CYS A 183 1.32 2.16 -10.40
C CYS A 183 1.08 1.52 -9.03
N ARG A 184 0.22 2.10 -8.18
CA ARG A 184 -0.09 1.57 -6.84
C ARG A 184 -0.65 0.15 -6.93
N LEU A 185 -1.56 -0.09 -7.86
CA LEU A 185 -2.16 -1.41 -8.08
C LEU A 185 -1.14 -2.46 -8.58
N ASN A 186 0.01 -2.03 -9.11
CA ASN A 186 1.11 -2.92 -9.53
C ASN A 186 2.17 -3.15 -8.44
N LEU A 187 2.08 -2.46 -7.30
CA LEU A 187 3.01 -2.68 -6.20
C LEU A 187 2.65 -3.96 -5.46
N THR A 188 3.68 -4.70 -5.03
CA THR A 188 3.48 -5.80 -4.07
C THR A 188 3.05 -5.22 -2.72
N PRO A 189 2.50 -6.03 -1.80
CA PRO A 189 2.20 -5.58 -0.44
C PRO A 189 3.38 -4.90 0.25
N ALA A 190 4.60 -5.42 0.05
CA ALA A 190 5.83 -4.80 0.57
C ALA A 190 6.10 -3.41 -0.06
N GLY A 191 5.92 -3.28 -1.37
CA GLY A 191 6.04 -2.00 -2.09
C GLY A 191 5.02 -0.97 -1.61
N GLN A 192 3.78 -1.38 -1.37
CA GLN A 192 2.72 -0.50 -0.85
C GLN A 192 3.01 -0.03 0.59
N ILE A 193 3.40 -0.95 1.49
CA ILE A 193 3.80 -0.62 2.86
C ILE A 193 4.93 0.41 2.85
N ARG A 194 5.94 0.21 1.99
CA ARG A 194 7.05 1.16 1.84
C ARG A 194 6.57 2.52 1.34
N GLU A 195 5.72 2.59 0.32
CA GLU A 195 5.17 3.86 -0.17
C GLU A 195 4.45 4.62 0.95
N TYR A 196 3.62 3.93 1.74
CA TYR A 196 2.91 4.55 2.86
C TYR A 196 3.85 4.98 4.00
N ALA A 197 4.93 4.23 4.24
CA ALA A 197 5.96 4.59 5.21
C ALA A 197 6.73 5.86 4.79
N LEU A 198 7.00 6.02 3.49
CA LEU A 198 7.62 7.23 2.95
C LEU A 198 6.65 8.41 2.97
N GLN A 199 5.43 8.20 2.47
CA GLN A 199 4.40 9.22 2.43
C GLN A 199 2.99 8.62 2.28
N TYR A 200 2.30 8.49 3.41
CA TYR A 200 0.85 8.29 3.39
C TYR A 200 0.13 9.60 3.00
N LEU A 201 -0.25 9.71 1.72
CA LEU A 201 -0.96 10.86 1.18
C LEU A 201 -2.10 10.40 0.22
N PRO A 202 -3.34 10.32 0.72
CA PRO A 202 -4.52 9.99 -0.09
C PRO A 202 -4.66 10.95 -1.27
N GLU A 203 -5.17 10.46 -2.40
CA GLU A 203 -5.30 11.23 -3.65
C GLU A 203 -6.17 12.48 -3.47
N GLU A 204 -7.26 12.39 -2.70
CA GLU A 204 -8.07 13.54 -2.29
C GLU A 204 -7.26 14.64 -1.59
N CYS A 205 -6.27 14.27 -0.78
CA CYS A 205 -5.46 15.22 -0.02
C CYS A 205 -4.34 15.85 -0.87
N ARG A 206 -3.95 15.24 -2.00
CA ARG A 206 -2.88 15.77 -2.88
C ARG A 206 -3.23 17.11 -3.51
N VAL A 207 -4.50 17.31 -3.88
CA VAL A 207 -4.97 18.55 -4.53
C VAL A 207 -5.06 19.74 -3.57
N ILE A 208 -5.04 19.50 -2.25
CA ILE A 208 -5.03 20.56 -1.24
C ILE A 208 -3.60 21.11 -1.14
N PRO A 209 -3.37 22.44 -1.19
CA PRO A 209 -2.03 23.02 -1.00
C PRO A 209 -1.34 22.53 0.29
N VAL A 210 0.00 22.45 0.27
CA VAL A 210 0.78 22.08 1.46
C VAL A 210 0.47 23.06 2.59
N GLY A 211 0.02 22.55 3.74
CA GLY A 211 -0.38 23.37 4.88
C GLY A 211 -1.37 22.66 5.80
N PRO A 212 -1.99 23.39 6.75
CA PRO A 212 -2.89 22.81 7.76
C PRO A 212 -4.08 22.04 7.17
N GLY A 213 -4.64 22.50 6.04
CA GLY A 213 -5.75 21.82 5.37
C GLY A 213 -5.37 20.43 4.86
N ARG A 214 -4.17 20.28 4.27
CA ARG A 214 -3.65 18.99 3.82
C ARG A 214 -3.38 18.07 5.02
N THR A 215 -2.78 18.59 6.08
CA THR A 215 -2.55 17.83 7.32
C THR A 215 -3.85 17.33 7.92
N GLN A 216 -4.89 18.17 7.97
CA GLN A 216 -6.20 17.78 8.48
C GLN A 216 -6.88 16.71 7.60
N CYS A 217 -6.72 16.81 6.28
CA CYS A 217 -7.20 15.79 5.35
C CYS A 217 -6.54 14.44 5.63
N VAL A 218 -5.20 14.40 5.71
CA VAL A 218 -4.45 13.17 5.99
C VAL A 218 -4.82 12.60 7.37
N ALA A 219 -4.91 13.44 8.40
CA ALA A 219 -5.28 13.01 9.75
C ALA A 219 -6.67 12.36 9.79
N ARG A 220 -7.62 12.88 9.00
CA ARG A 220 -8.96 12.30 8.89
C ARG A 220 -8.94 10.92 8.25
N TYR A 221 -8.18 10.73 7.16
CA TYR A 221 -7.99 9.40 6.57
C TYR A 221 -7.34 8.43 7.55
N LYS A 222 -6.31 8.87 8.28
CA LYS A 222 -5.69 8.07 9.36
C LYS A 222 -6.67 7.70 10.47
N SER A 223 -7.59 8.59 10.84
CA SER A 223 -8.59 8.26 11.88
C SER A 223 -9.50 7.09 11.49
N PHE A 224 -9.66 6.82 10.18
CA PHE A 224 -10.44 5.69 9.68
C PHE A 224 -9.64 4.39 9.52
N GLN A 225 -8.33 4.41 9.73
CA GLN A 225 -7.49 3.22 9.55
C GLN A 225 -8.01 1.97 10.28
N PRO A 226 -8.46 2.06 11.54
CA PRO A 226 -9.00 0.89 12.25
C PRO A 226 -10.24 0.27 11.59
N CYS A 227 -10.96 1.01 10.75
CA CYS A 227 -12.13 0.47 10.06
C CYS A 227 -11.77 -0.36 8.83
N TRP A 228 -10.57 -0.21 8.26
CA TRP A 228 -10.20 -0.91 7.02
C TRP A 228 -9.86 -2.39 7.25
N ASP A 229 -9.57 -2.76 8.50
CA ASP A 229 -9.39 -4.17 8.89
C ASP A 229 -10.71 -4.97 8.81
N GLU A 230 -11.85 -4.28 8.77
CA GLU A 230 -13.16 -4.89 8.65
C GLU A 230 -13.45 -5.31 7.20
N ARG A 231 -13.66 -6.62 6.99
CA ARG A 231 -14.00 -7.19 5.68
C ARG A 231 -15.45 -6.96 5.27
N ASP A 232 -16.38 -6.84 6.22
CA ASP A 232 -17.79 -6.56 5.90
C ASP A 232 -17.98 -5.05 5.67
N PRO A 233 -18.42 -4.61 4.47
CA PRO A 233 -18.64 -3.20 4.17
C PRO A 233 -19.63 -2.51 5.13
N ARG A 234 -20.59 -3.25 5.69
CA ARG A 234 -21.54 -2.70 6.68
C ARG A 234 -20.85 -2.43 8.01
N VAL A 235 -20.02 -3.35 8.47
CA VAL A 235 -19.26 -3.19 9.73
C VAL A 235 -18.27 -2.05 9.60
N ARG A 236 -17.52 -2.02 8.50
CA ARG A 236 -16.61 -0.93 8.12
C ARG A 236 -17.30 0.45 8.11
N GLN A 237 -18.49 0.54 7.50
CA GLN A 237 -19.28 1.79 7.48
C GLN A 237 -19.81 2.17 8.87
N ASN A 238 -20.18 1.21 9.71
CA ASN A 238 -20.59 1.50 11.08
C ASN A 238 -19.42 2.03 11.92
N CYS A 239 -18.25 1.41 11.81
CA CYS A 239 -17.01 1.90 12.43
C CYS A 239 -16.71 3.37 12.05
N ALA A 240 -16.82 3.70 10.75
CA ALA A 240 -16.61 5.09 10.30
C ALA A 240 -17.67 6.06 10.85
N ALA A 241 -18.92 5.63 10.97
CA ALA A 241 -19.98 6.42 11.58
C ALA A 241 -19.70 6.70 13.07
N GLU A 242 -19.16 5.72 13.80
CA GLU A 242 -18.76 5.87 15.20
C GLU A 242 -17.62 6.88 15.37
N ILE A 243 -16.56 6.79 14.54
CA ILE A 243 -15.45 7.77 14.52
C ILE A 243 -15.97 9.18 14.23
N LEU A 244 -16.93 9.31 13.32
CA LEU A 244 -17.56 10.59 12.98
C LEU A 244 -18.62 11.04 14.00
N GLN A 245 -18.91 10.21 15.00
CA GLN A 245 -19.98 10.44 15.97
C GLN A 245 -21.31 10.74 15.28
N ILE A 246 -21.59 10.03 14.18
CA ILE A 246 -22.90 10.06 13.51
C ILE A 246 -23.81 9.15 14.33
N GLY A 247 -24.84 9.73 14.92
CA GLY A 247 -25.85 8.98 15.65
C GLY A 247 -26.65 8.05 14.73
N PRO A 248 -27.63 7.32 15.29
CA PRO A 248 -28.44 6.37 14.51
C PRO A 248 -29.18 7.01 13.31
N SER A 249 -29.34 8.34 13.34
CA SER A 249 -30.09 9.10 12.35
C SER A 249 -29.53 10.52 12.21
N VAL A 250 -28.99 10.82 11.02
CA VAL A 250 -28.59 12.18 10.62
C VAL A 250 -29.78 13.14 10.68
N ALA A 251 -30.99 12.66 10.39
CA ALA A 251 -32.20 13.46 10.45
C ALA A 251 -32.50 13.92 11.89
N ASP A 252 -32.24 13.07 12.89
CA ASP A 252 -32.39 13.44 14.30
C ASP A 252 -31.34 14.46 14.75
N GLU A 253 -30.08 14.31 14.32
CA GLU A 253 -29.05 15.33 14.54
C GLU A 253 -29.45 16.68 13.93
N ALA A 254 -29.92 16.67 12.69
CA ALA A 254 -30.38 17.88 12.02
C ALA A 254 -31.57 18.53 12.74
N ARG A 255 -32.55 17.73 13.21
CA ARG A 255 -33.67 18.22 14.04
C ARG A 255 -33.19 18.86 15.33
N ARG A 256 -32.23 18.23 16.03
CA ARG A 256 -31.63 18.81 17.25
C ARG A 256 -30.97 20.15 16.99
N CYS A 257 -30.32 20.34 15.83
CA CYS A 257 -29.77 21.65 15.46
C CYS A 257 -30.84 22.72 15.26
N GLN A 258 -32.05 22.37 14.79
CA GLN A 258 -33.14 23.33 14.58
C GLN A 258 -33.66 23.96 15.87
N GLY A 259 -33.57 23.24 17.00
CA GLY A 259 -33.93 23.74 18.32
C GLY A 259 -32.95 24.78 18.90
N ARG A 260 -31.77 24.97 18.28
CA ARG A 260 -30.79 25.98 18.68
C ARG A 260 -31.09 27.33 18.04
N GLN A 261 -30.47 28.40 18.55
CA GLN A 261 -30.65 29.76 18.04
C GLN A 261 -29.34 30.36 17.50
N GLY A 262 -29.49 31.39 16.65
CA GLY A 262 -28.38 32.22 16.17
C GLY A 262 -27.17 31.44 15.62
N LYS A 263 -25.98 31.82 16.11
CA LYS A 263 -24.69 31.23 15.69
C LYS A 263 -24.59 29.74 16.04
N ASP A 264 -25.19 29.31 17.15
CA ASP A 264 -25.13 27.91 17.60
C ASP A 264 -25.90 26.98 16.68
N ARG A 265 -27.04 27.44 16.14
CA ARG A 265 -27.78 26.70 15.11
C ARG A 265 -26.96 26.52 13.84
N ALA A 266 -26.31 27.58 13.37
CA ALA A 266 -25.48 27.55 12.17
C ALA A 266 -24.27 26.63 12.35
N ALA A 267 -23.56 26.75 13.48
CA ALA A 267 -22.43 25.89 13.81
C ALA A 267 -22.84 24.41 13.92
N CYS A 268 -23.97 24.11 14.57
CA CYS A 268 -24.50 22.76 14.66
C CYS A 268 -24.84 22.19 13.28
N ALA A 269 -25.55 22.95 12.45
CA ALA A 269 -25.92 22.51 11.10
C ALA A 269 -24.68 22.27 10.23
N GLN A 270 -23.67 23.12 10.34
CA GLN A 270 -22.40 22.94 9.63
C GLN A 270 -21.66 21.68 10.10
N ALA A 271 -21.59 21.42 11.41
CA ALA A 271 -20.97 20.21 11.94
C ALA A 271 -21.65 18.93 11.44
N VAL A 272 -22.99 18.88 11.43
CA VAL A 272 -23.75 17.75 10.87
C VAL A 272 -23.45 17.58 9.38
N LYS A 273 -23.40 18.69 8.62
CA LYS A 273 -23.06 18.68 7.20
C LYS A 273 -21.65 18.13 6.96
N ASP A 274 -20.67 18.54 7.76
CA ASP A 274 -19.27 18.08 7.64
C ASP A 274 -19.13 16.58 7.94
N LYS A 275 -19.85 16.07 8.94
CA LYS A 275 -19.92 14.62 9.21
C LYS A 275 -20.50 13.85 8.03
N VAL A 276 -21.66 14.29 7.50
CA VAL A 276 -22.32 13.64 6.35
C VAL A 276 -21.42 13.64 5.12
N TYR A 277 -20.78 14.76 4.82
CA TYR A 277 -19.88 14.87 3.67
C TYR A 277 -18.64 14.00 3.84
N THR A 278 -18.12 13.89 5.06
CA THR A 278 -17.02 12.96 5.33
C THR A 278 -17.46 11.51 5.14
N MET A 279 -18.66 11.14 5.62
CA MET A 279 -19.20 9.79 5.45
C MET A 279 -19.45 9.43 3.98
N ILE A 280 -19.86 10.39 3.16
CA ILE A 280 -20.00 10.18 1.71
C ILE A 280 -18.65 9.87 1.07
N LYS A 281 -17.59 10.63 1.43
CA LYS A 281 -16.24 10.39 0.90
C LYS A 281 -15.64 9.09 1.40
N PHE A 282 -15.90 8.71 2.64
CA PHE A 282 -15.57 7.39 3.17
C PHE A 282 -16.20 6.29 2.32
N ARG A 283 -17.49 6.42 1.96
CA ARG A 283 -18.17 5.46 1.07
C ARG A 283 -17.61 5.45 -0.35
N PHE A 284 -17.09 6.57 -0.85
CA PHE A 284 -16.39 6.59 -2.14
C PHE A 284 -15.09 5.78 -2.04
N TYR A 285 -14.30 6.00 -0.99
CA TYR A 285 -13.09 5.22 -0.74
C TYR A 285 -13.39 3.71 -0.53
N ASP A 286 -14.45 3.37 0.20
CA ASP A 286 -14.91 1.98 0.39
C ASP A 286 -15.22 1.28 -0.95
N LEU A 287 -15.69 2.01 -1.97
CA LEU A 287 -15.89 1.43 -3.30
C LEU A 287 -14.56 1.17 -4.02
N GLU A 288 -13.54 1.99 -3.79
CA GLU A 288 -12.20 1.79 -4.35
C GLU A 288 -11.57 0.54 -3.76
N GLU A 289 -11.59 0.39 -2.43
CA GLU A 289 -11.11 -0.83 -1.74
C GLU A 289 -11.79 -2.09 -2.29
N ARG A 290 -13.11 -2.06 -2.47
CA ARG A 290 -13.86 -3.18 -3.06
C ARG A 290 -13.48 -3.45 -4.52
N ALA A 291 -13.06 -2.43 -5.28
CA ALA A 291 -12.56 -2.64 -6.64
C ALA A 291 -11.16 -3.26 -6.63
N GLU A 292 -10.32 -2.92 -5.65
CA GLU A 292 -9.01 -3.55 -5.42
C GLU A 292 -9.15 -5.01 -4.96
N GLU A 293 -10.09 -5.31 -4.06
CA GLU A 293 -10.44 -6.70 -3.69
C GLU A 293 -10.88 -7.54 -4.91
N LEU A 294 -11.59 -6.92 -5.87
CA LEU A 294 -11.95 -7.57 -7.13
C LEU A 294 -10.75 -7.80 -8.05
N LEU A 295 -9.76 -6.90 -8.03
CA LEU A 295 -8.49 -7.08 -8.75
C LEU A 295 -7.74 -8.30 -8.23
N GLU A 296 -7.67 -8.48 -6.91
CA GLU A 296 -7.06 -9.67 -6.27
C GLU A 296 -7.76 -10.97 -6.68
N ARG A 297 -9.07 -10.90 -7.00
CA ARG A 297 -9.86 -12.03 -7.51
C ARG A 297 -9.73 -12.23 -9.04
N GLY A 298 -8.93 -11.42 -9.72
CA GLY A 298 -8.67 -11.54 -11.16
C GLY A 298 -9.47 -10.59 -12.06
N ALA A 299 -10.08 -9.54 -11.50
CA ALA A 299 -10.65 -8.48 -12.32
C ALA A 299 -9.59 -7.81 -13.20
N ASN A 300 -10.00 -7.30 -14.36
CA ASN A 300 -9.09 -6.60 -15.26
C ASN A 300 -8.55 -5.30 -14.60
N GLN A 301 -7.23 -5.18 -14.52
CA GLN A 301 -6.56 -4.06 -13.87
C GLN A 301 -6.86 -2.69 -14.51
N GLU A 302 -7.02 -2.64 -15.84
CA GLU A 302 -7.36 -1.40 -16.54
C GLU A 302 -8.76 -0.94 -16.15
N ALA A 303 -9.74 -1.85 -16.06
CA ALA A 303 -11.08 -1.56 -15.59
C ALA A 303 -11.10 -1.07 -14.14
N VAL A 304 -10.32 -1.68 -13.24
CA VAL A 304 -10.17 -1.26 -11.84
C VAL A 304 -9.52 0.13 -11.76
N THR A 305 -8.43 0.36 -12.50
CA THR A 305 -7.75 1.66 -12.59
C THR A 305 -8.70 2.76 -13.07
N ALA A 306 -9.47 2.49 -14.13
CA ALA A 306 -10.43 3.43 -14.69
C ALA A 306 -11.55 3.77 -13.69
N PHE A 307 -12.08 2.76 -12.98
CA PHE A 307 -13.09 2.98 -11.96
C PHE A 307 -12.55 3.83 -10.80
N ILE A 308 -11.41 3.47 -10.20
CA ILE A 308 -10.81 4.22 -9.07
C ILE A 308 -10.48 5.65 -9.51
N THR A 309 -9.96 5.85 -10.73
CA THR A 309 -9.70 7.18 -11.28
C THR A 309 -10.98 8.02 -11.37
N ALA A 310 -12.09 7.40 -11.79
CA ALA A 310 -13.39 8.08 -11.85
C ALA A 310 -13.87 8.46 -10.44
N VAL A 311 -13.76 7.57 -9.44
CA VAL A 311 -14.17 7.87 -8.06
C VAL A 311 -13.34 9.00 -7.46
N GLU A 312 -12.00 8.96 -7.60
CA GLU A 312 -11.11 10.01 -7.10
C GLU A 312 -11.36 11.36 -7.77
N THR A 313 -11.61 11.38 -9.07
CA THR A 313 -12.01 12.60 -9.80
C THR A 313 -13.32 13.16 -9.21
N LYS A 314 -14.31 12.30 -8.94
CA LYS A 314 -15.59 12.72 -8.35
C LYS A 314 -15.46 13.15 -6.89
N LYS A 315 -14.52 12.62 -6.11
CA LYS A 315 -14.19 13.16 -4.76
C LYS A 315 -13.71 14.60 -4.84
N GLN A 316 -12.83 14.92 -5.79
CA GLN A 316 -12.31 16.27 -5.99
C GLN A 316 -13.42 17.24 -6.42
N GLU A 317 -14.25 16.84 -7.39
CA GLU A 317 -15.44 17.60 -7.79
C GLU A 317 -16.42 17.80 -6.62
N PHE A 318 -16.61 16.78 -5.78
CA PHE A 318 -17.50 16.84 -4.62
C PHE A 318 -17.02 17.82 -3.55
N ASN A 319 -15.71 17.90 -3.34
CA ASN A 319 -15.09 18.88 -2.45
C ASN A 319 -15.27 20.31 -2.98
N ASN A 320 -15.16 20.51 -4.29
CA ASN A 320 -15.26 21.82 -4.94
C ASN A 320 -16.70 22.30 -5.13
N ALA A 321 -17.67 21.38 -5.20
CA ALA A 321 -19.08 21.73 -5.35
C ALA A 321 -19.56 22.61 -4.19
N THR A 322 -20.23 23.72 -4.46
CA THR A 322 -20.81 24.58 -3.41
C THR A 322 -22.28 24.26 -3.16
N ALA A 323 -23.02 23.93 -4.22
CA ALA A 323 -24.44 23.57 -4.17
C ALA A 323 -24.69 22.12 -3.72
N THR A 324 -25.84 21.90 -3.09
CA THR A 324 -26.27 20.55 -2.65
C THR A 324 -26.65 19.67 -3.84
N ASP A 325 -27.27 20.24 -4.87
CA ASP A 325 -27.72 19.48 -6.05
C ASP A 325 -26.53 18.96 -6.87
N ASP A 326 -25.46 19.74 -6.99
CA ASP A 326 -24.21 19.28 -7.62
C ASP A 326 -23.60 18.10 -6.86
N ARG A 327 -23.52 18.19 -5.52
CA ARG A 327 -23.04 17.07 -4.69
C ARG A 327 -23.90 15.83 -4.84
N ARG A 328 -25.23 16.00 -4.93
CA ARG A 328 -26.16 14.88 -5.16
C ARG A 328 -25.92 14.24 -6.52
N ARG A 329 -25.77 15.05 -7.58
CA ARG A 329 -25.44 14.57 -8.93
C ARG A 329 -24.16 13.74 -8.91
N LEU A 330 -23.10 14.22 -8.26
CA LEU A 330 -21.81 13.52 -8.15
C LEU A 330 -21.93 12.16 -7.45
N ILE A 331 -22.73 12.05 -6.38
CA ILE A 331 -23.00 10.77 -5.71
C ILE A 331 -23.69 9.78 -6.67
N LEU A 332 -24.64 10.26 -7.47
CA LEU A 332 -25.33 9.43 -8.46
C LEU A 332 -24.41 8.98 -9.58
N GLU A 333 -23.49 9.84 -10.02
CA GLU A 333 -22.46 9.52 -11.02
C GLU A 333 -21.50 8.44 -10.51
N VAL A 334 -21.01 8.53 -9.26
CA VAL A 334 -20.20 7.47 -8.64
C VAL A 334 -20.97 6.15 -8.57
N ARG A 335 -22.26 6.19 -8.20
CA ARG A 335 -23.11 5.00 -8.18
C ARG A 335 -23.29 4.38 -9.57
N LEU A 336 -23.40 5.21 -10.61
CA LEU A 336 -23.48 4.74 -11.99
C LEU A 336 -22.15 4.11 -12.42
N ALA A 337 -21.03 4.78 -12.16
CA ALA A 337 -19.69 4.25 -12.44
C ALA A 337 -19.45 2.88 -11.78
N TRP A 338 -19.88 2.71 -10.53
CA TRP A 338 -19.79 1.41 -9.84
C TRP A 338 -20.62 0.32 -10.54
N LYS A 339 -21.84 0.64 -10.97
CA LYS A 339 -22.67 -0.32 -11.71
C LYS A 339 -22.04 -0.72 -13.05
N ASP A 340 -21.46 0.23 -13.76
CA ASP A 340 -20.84 -0.04 -15.06
C ASP A 340 -19.53 -0.82 -14.91
N PHE A 341 -18.73 -0.51 -13.88
CA PHE A 341 -17.58 -1.32 -13.47
C PHE A 341 -17.98 -2.77 -13.17
N LEU A 342 -19.01 -3.00 -12.34
CA LEU A 342 -19.48 -4.36 -12.04
C LEU A 342 -19.98 -5.11 -13.29
N LYS A 343 -20.51 -4.42 -14.31
CA LYS A 343 -20.84 -5.05 -15.59
C LYS A 343 -19.58 -5.49 -16.34
N ALA A 344 -18.56 -4.63 -16.37
CA ALA A 344 -17.29 -4.89 -17.06
C ALA A 344 -16.50 -6.06 -16.42
N VAL A 345 -16.55 -6.21 -15.10
CA VAL A 345 -15.87 -7.30 -14.37
C VAL A 345 -16.55 -8.66 -14.54
N GLY A 346 -17.81 -8.71 -14.99
CA GLY A 346 -18.58 -9.94 -15.12
C GLY A 346 -19.21 -10.43 -13.80
N PRO A 347 -20.15 -11.38 -13.84
CA PRO A 347 -20.89 -11.85 -12.67
C PRO A 347 -20.07 -12.79 -11.76
N ASP A 348 -19.13 -13.54 -12.31
CA ASP A 348 -18.42 -14.62 -11.59
C ASP A 348 -17.47 -14.08 -10.50
N LEU A 349 -17.08 -12.82 -10.62
CA LEU A 349 -16.20 -12.14 -9.68
C LEU A 349 -16.95 -11.27 -8.68
N ARG A 350 -18.29 -11.16 -8.74
CA ARG A 350 -19.03 -10.22 -7.87
C ARG A 350 -19.08 -10.62 -6.40
#